data_AF-A0A955Z9S1-F1
#
_entry.id   AF-A0A955Z9S1-F1
#
_cell.length_a   1.000
_cell.length_b   1.000
_cell.length_c   1.000
_cell.angle_alpha   90.00
_cell.angle_beta   90.00
_cell.angle_gamma   90.00
#
_symmetry.space_group_name_H-M   'P 1'
#
loop_
_entity.id
_entity.type
_entity.pdbx_description
1 polymer ?
#
loop_
_entity_poly.entity_id
_entity_poly.type
_entity_poly.pdbx_seq_one_letter_code
_entity_poly.pdbx_strand_id
1 'polypeptide(L)'
;MNAPAKNPFATRLMIAHMIAYPVAFVWATAAIVPSLATLSNEALALPAEQIANKVLWRVGAVSLVVFALAHVTALPWARARANEAKTRAGRRGYIAATAGLGATGIAAAAVAWGWLLTRGP
;
A
#
# COMPACT_ATOMS: atom_id res chain seq x y z
N MET A 1 34.14 -0.47 -23.92
CA MET A 1 33.66 -0.11 -22.57
C MET A 1 32.63 -1.13 -22.15
N ASN A 2 32.92 -1.97 -21.15
CA ASN A 2 31.94 -2.92 -20.62
C ASN A 2 30.92 -2.13 -19.79
N ALA A 3 29.64 -2.23 -20.15
CA ALA A 3 28.56 -1.63 -19.36
C ALA A 3 28.62 -2.16 -17.92
N PRO A 4 28.43 -1.32 -16.89
CA PRO A 4 28.45 -1.78 -15.50
C PRO A 4 27.39 -2.88 -15.33
N ALA A 5 27.79 -4.01 -14.75
CA ALA A 5 26.88 -5.11 -14.46
C ALA A 5 25.72 -4.58 -13.61
N LYS A 6 24.49 -4.65 -14.13
CA LYS A 6 23.29 -4.20 -13.43
C LYS A 6 23.18 -4.95 -12.10
N ASN A 7 23.24 -4.24 -10.97
CA ASN A 7 23.06 -4.85 -9.66
C ASN A 7 21.62 -5.43 -9.57
N PRO A 8 21.46 -6.76 -9.53
CA PRO A 8 20.15 -7.40 -9.58
C PRO A 8 19.32 -7.08 -8.32
N PHE A 9 19.97 -6.83 -7.20
CA PHE A 9 19.31 -6.44 -5.96
C PHE A 9 18.66 -5.06 -6.09
N ALA A 10 19.43 -4.06 -6.53
CA ALA A 10 18.93 -2.69 -6.71
C ALA A 10 17.79 -2.63 -7.74
N THR A 11 17.89 -3.41 -8.81
CA THR A 11 16.83 -3.50 -9.84
C THR A 11 15.53 -4.06 -9.25
N ARG A 12 15.61 -5.12 -8.43
CA ARG A 12 14.42 -5.74 -7.81
C ARG A 12 13.80 -4.84 -6.75
N LEU A 13 14.61 -4.15 -5.96
CA LEU A 13 14.11 -3.14 -5.03
C LEU A 13 13.41 -2.00 -5.75
N MET A 14 13.95 -1.51 -6.88
CA MET A 14 13.30 -0.47 -7.67
C MET A 14 11.92 -0.94 -8.18
N ILE A 15 11.83 -2.17 -8.70
CA ILE A 15 10.54 -2.76 -9.11
C ILE A 15 9.57 -2.80 -7.94
N ALA A 16 10.03 -3.26 -6.77
CA ALA A 16 9.18 -3.32 -5.59
C ALA A 16 8.70 -1.96 -5.12
N HIS A 17 9.58 -0.96 -5.18
CA HIS A 17 9.26 0.42 -4.86
C HIS A 17 8.20 1.00 -5.80
N MET A 18 8.33 0.77 -7.11
CA MET A 18 7.34 1.21 -8.10
C MET A 18 5.96 0.57 -7.87
N ILE A 19 5.91 -0.70 -7.46
CA ILE A 19 4.65 -1.40 -7.17
C ILE A 19 4.07 -0.96 -5.81
N ALA A 20 4.90 -0.57 -4.85
CA ALA A 20 4.43 -0.12 -3.55
C ALA A 20 3.57 1.16 -3.64
N TYR A 21 3.80 2.05 -4.61
CA TYR A 21 3.00 3.26 -4.82
C TYR A 21 1.51 2.99 -5.08
N PRO A 22 1.11 2.24 -6.13
CA PRO A 22 -0.31 1.95 -6.37
C PRO A 22 -0.94 1.15 -5.23
N VAL A 23 -0.18 0.25 -4.57
CA VAL A 23 -0.68 -0.49 -3.41
C VAL A 23 -0.97 0.45 -2.25
N ALA A 24 -0.04 1.34 -1.91
CA ALA A 24 -0.25 2.36 -0.87
C ALA A 24 -1.41 3.31 -1.21
N PHE A 25 -1.55 3.73 -2.47
CA PHE A 25 -2.63 4.59 -2.93
C PHE A 25 -4.02 3.96 -2.75
N VAL A 26 -4.18 2.68 -3.09
CA VAL A 26 -5.44 1.94 -2.87
C VAL A 26 -5.79 1.93 -1.39
N TRP A 27 -4.82 1.66 -0.52
CA TRP A 27 -5.04 1.65 0.93
C TRP A 27 -5.29 3.04 1.51
N ALA A 28 -4.67 4.08 0.97
CA ALA A 28 -4.99 5.46 1.30
C ALA A 28 -6.47 5.74 1.05
N THR A 29 -6.94 5.37 -0.15
CA THR A 29 -8.33 5.55 -0.57
C THR A 29 -9.30 4.76 0.31
N ALA A 30 -8.94 3.52 0.67
CA ALA A 30 -9.73 2.68 1.58
C ALA A 30 -9.85 3.30 2.99
N ALA A 31 -8.80 3.97 3.46
CA ALA A 31 -8.75 4.52 4.82
C ALA A 31 -9.53 5.83 5.01
N ILE A 32 -9.87 6.54 3.93
CA ILE A 32 -10.57 7.85 4.01
C ILE A 32 -11.93 7.70 4.69
N VAL A 33 -12.79 6.80 4.20
CA VAL A 33 -14.17 6.69 4.69
C VAL A 33 -14.21 6.27 6.16
N PRO A 34 -13.50 5.23 6.62
CA PRO A 34 -13.45 4.87 8.04
C PRO A 34 -12.87 6.00 8.91
N SER A 35 -11.89 6.75 8.40
CA SER A 35 -11.31 7.88 9.14
C SER A 35 -12.33 9.00 9.35
N LEU A 36 -13.12 9.32 8.33
CA LEU A 36 -14.20 10.31 8.45
C LEU A 36 -15.34 9.81 9.35
N ALA A 37 -15.77 8.55 9.17
CA ALA A 37 -16.85 7.97 9.95
C ALA A 37 -16.55 7.90 11.46
N THR A 38 -15.29 7.72 11.83
CA THR A 38 -14.87 7.71 13.25
C THR A 38 -14.66 9.11 13.82
N LEU A 39 -14.47 10.13 12.98
CA LEU A 39 -14.30 11.53 13.39
C LEU A 39 -15.59 12.35 13.32
N SER A 40 -16.67 11.81 12.74
CA SER A 40 -17.95 12.51 12.59
C SER A 40 -18.51 13.04 13.92
N ASN A 41 -18.31 12.30 15.02
CA ASN A 41 -18.73 12.72 16.37
C ASN A 41 -17.86 13.86 16.94
N GLU A 42 -16.58 13.89 16.56
CA GLU A 42 -15.65 14.97 16.95
C GLU A 42 -15.81 16.21 16.05
N ALA A 43 -16.44 16.06 14.89
CA ALA A 43 -16.51 17.09 13.87
C ALA A 43 -17.32 18.33 14.28
N LEU A 44 -18.28 18.16 15.20
CA LEU A 44 -19.05 19.28 15.77
C LEU A 44 -18.27 20.06 16.83
N ALA A 45 -17.21 19.47 17.40
CA ALA A 45 -16.44 20.04 18.50
C ALA A 45 -15.09 20.62 18.07
N LEU A 46 -14.62 20.30 16.85
CA LEU A 46 -13.28 20.66 16.39
C LEU A 46 -13.30 21.55 15.14
N PRO A 47 -12.33 22.47 14.99
CA PRO A 47 -12.12 23.20 13.75
C PRO A 47 -11.85 22.24 12.57
N ALA A 48 -12.35 22.59 11.39
CA ALA A 48 -12.19 21.80 10.16
C ALA A 48 -10.72 21.44 9.84
N GLU A 49 -9.79 22.35 10.11
CA GLU A 49 -8.35 22.13 9.91
C GLU A 49 -7.81 20.98 10.77
N GLN A 50 -8.26 20.86 12.03
CA GLN A 50 -7.82 19.79 12.91
C GLN A 50 -8.38 18.43 12.46
N ILE A 51 -9.61 18.41 11.97
CA ILE A 51 -10.24 17.20 11.40
C ILE A 51 -9.45 16.76 10.16
N ALA A 52 -9.15 17.69 9.25
CA ALA A 52 -8.37 17.42 8.05
C ALA A 52 -6.99 16.84 8.40
N ASN A 53 -6.27 17.43 9.36
CA ASN A 53 -4.98 16.93 9.81
C ASN A 53 -5.06 15.53 10.43
N LYS A 54 -6.10 15.25 11.22
CA LYS A 54 -6.34 13.90 11.77
C LYS A 54 -6.62 12.87 10.68
N VAL A 55 -7.44 13.20 9.68
CA VAL A 55 -7.72 12.33 8.53
C VAL A 55 -6.44 12.08 7.74
N LEU A 56 -5.69 13.13 7.41
CA LEU A 56 -4.41 13.02 6.70
C LEU A 56 -3.42 12.14 7.46
N TRP A 57 -3.33 12.28 8.78
CA TRP A 57 -2.48 11.42 9.61
C TRP A 57 -2.89 9.95 9.57
N ARG A 58 -4.20 9.65 9.69
CA ARG A 58 -4.70 8.27 9.65
C ARG A 58 -4.49 7.62 8.28
N VAL A 59 -4.82 8.35 7.21
CA VAL A 59 -4.62 7.92 5.82
C VAL A 59 -3.13 7.73 5.54
N GLY A 60 -2.30 8.70 5.94
CA GLY A 60 -0.85 8.65 5.80
C GLY A 60 -0.22 7.49 6.55
N ALA A 61 -0.65 7.24 7.79
CA ALA A 61 -0.16 6.12 8.60
C ALA A 61 -0.48 4.76 7.96
N VAL A 62 -1.73 4.56 7.51
CA VAL A 62 -2.13 3.32 6.81
C VAL A 62 -1.31 3.13 5.53
N SER A 63 -1.18 4.21 4.74
CA SER A 63 -0.39 4.19 3.50
C SER A 63 1.07 3.82 3.75
N LEU A 64 1.68 4.41 4.79
CA LEU A 64 3.06 4.15 5.17
C LEU A 64 3.27 2.69 5.61
N VAL A 65 2.37 2.15 6.42
CA VAL A 65 2.43 0.75 6.87
C VAL A 65 2.38 -0.20 5.68
N VAL A 66 1.41 -0.01 4.79
CA VAL A 66 1.24 -0.88 3.63
C VAL A 66 2.40 -0.72 2.64
N PHE A 67 2.88 0.49 2.44
CA PHE A 67 4.08 0.75 1.64
C PHE A 67 5.29 -0.01 2.19
N ALA A 68 5.50 0.03 3.51
CA ALA A 68 6.57 -0.73 4.16
C ALA A 68 6.37 -2.25 3.99
N LEU A 69 5.15 -2.78 4.15
CA LEU A 69 4.84 -4.19 3.94
C LEU A 69 5.15 -4.66 2.50
N ALA A 70 4.85 -3.83 1.49
CA ALA A 70 5.20 -4.12 0.11
C ALA A 70 6.72 -4.24 -0.11
N HIS A 71 7.53 -3.47 0.64
CA HIS A 71 8.99 -3.59 0.62
C HIS A 71 9.48 -4.82 1.39
N VAL A 72 8.94 -5.09 2.58
CA VAL A 72 9.31 -6.26 3.40
C VAL A 72 9.06 -7.55 2.63
N THR A 73 7.92 -7.66 1.94
CA THR A 73 7.59 -8.83 1.10
C THR A 73 8.51 -8.97 -0.12
N ALA A 74 9.16 -7.88 -0.56
CA ALA A 74 10.14 -7.90 -1.64
C ALA A 74 11.55 -8.29 -1.18
N LEU A 75 11.90 -8.14 0.10
CA LEU A 75 13.25 -8.42 0.62
C LEU A 75 13.76 -9.84 0.33
N PRO A 76 12.96 -10.92 0.53
CA PRO A 76 13.39 -12.27 0.19
C PRO A 76 13.71 -12.43 -1.30
N TRP A 77 12.89 -11.83 -2.18
CA TRP A 77 13.10 -11.87 -3.64
C TRP A 77 14.29 -11.01 -4.08
N ALA A 78 14.49 -9.85 -3.46
CA ALA A 78 15.62 -8.97 -3.73
C ALA A 78 16.95 -9.64 -3.34
N ARG A 79 17.01 -10.28 -2.17
CA ARG A 79 18.21 -10.94 -1.63
C ARG A 79 18.51 -12.32 -2.22
N ALA A 80 17.53 -12.96 -2.87
CA ALA A 80 17.74 -14.27 -3.47
C ALA A 80 18.89 -14.27 -4.48
N ARG A 81 19.76 -15.30 -4.40
CA ARG A 81 20.92 -15.45 -5.29
C ARG A 81 20.47 -15.45 -6.75
N ALA A 82 21.35 -15.09 -7.69
CA ALA A 82 21.01 -15.00 -9.11
C ALA A 82 20.37 -16.28 -9.68
N ASN A 83 20.72 -17.46 -9.15
CA ASN A 83 20.13 -18.74 -9.55
C ASN A 83 18.81 -19.08 -8.82
N GLU A 84 18.66 -18.67 -7.56
CA GLU A 84 17.43 -18.85 -6.78
C GLU A 84 16.34 -17.87 -7.20
N ALA A 85 16.69 -16.64 -7.53
CA ALA A 85 15.75 -15.64 -8.03
C ALA A 85 15.26 -15.87 -9.46
N LYS A 86 15.97 -16.73 -10.21
CA LYS A 86 15.49 -17.28 -11.49
C LYS A 86 14.45 -18.38 -11.28
N THR A 87 14.33 -18.95 -10.08
CA THR A 87 13.21 -19.86 -9.81
C THR A 87 11.91 -19.07 -9.92
N ARG A 88 11.02 -19.53 -10.81
CA ARG A 88 9.67 -18.96 -10.96
C ARG A 88 8.96 -18.79 -9.61
N ALA A 89 9.28 -19.63 -8.63
CA ALA A 89 8.71 -19.62 -7.28
C ALA A 89 8.94 -18.29 -6.53
N GLY A 90 10.18 -17.77 -6.48
CA GLY A 90 10.47 -16.54 -5.72
C GLY A 90 9.78 -15.30 -6.29
N ARG A 91 9.79 -15.15 -7.61
CA ARG A 91 9.06 -14.06 -8.30
C ARG A 91 7.55 -14.22 -8.15
N ARG A 92 7.01 -15.44 -8.27
CA ARG A 92 5.57 -15.72 -8.09
C ARG A 92 5.12 -15.44 -6.66
N GLY A 93 5.93 -15.78 -5.66
CA GLY A 93 5.64 -15.49 -4.25
C GLY A 93 5.54 -13.99 -3.98
N TYR A 94 6.50 -13.21 -4.49
CA TYR A 94 6.44 -11.75 -4.40
C TYR A 94 5.18 -11.19 -5.09
N ILE A 95 4.94 -11.57 -6.35
CA ILE A 95 3.77 -11.11 -7.10
C ILE A 95 2.47 -11.48 -6.38
N ALA A 96 2.35 -12.71 -5.87
CA ALA A 96 1.18 -13.17 -5.15
C ALA A 96 0.96 -12.38 -3.86
N ALA A 97 2.03 -12.13 -3.08
CA ALA A 97 1.94 -11.34 -1.86
C ALA A 97 1.52 -9.90 -2.13
N THR A 98 2.11 -9.24 -3.13
CA THR A 98 1.80 -7.85 -3.46
C THR A 98 0.43 -7.72 -4.14
N ALA A 99 0.04 -8.68 -4.98
CA ALA A 99 -1.30 -8.76 -5.52
C ALA A 99 -2.34 -8.98 -4.41
N GLY A 100 -2.03 -9.80 -3.40
CA GLY A 100 -2.85 -9.98 -2.21
C GLY A 100 -3.04 -8.68 -1.41
N LEU A 101 -1.95 -7.91 -1.19
CA LEU A 101 -2.04 -6.59 -0.56
C LEU A 101 -2.89 -5.61 -1.38
N GLY A 102 -2.74 -5.59 -2.70
CA GLY A 102 -3.55 -4.75 -3.57
C GLY A 102 -5.03 -5.15 -3.57
N ALA A 103 -5.32 -6.45 -3.72
CA ALA A 103 -6.68 -6.97 -3.76
C ALA A 103 -7.44 -6.75 -2.45
N THR A 104 -6.79 -6.95 -1.31
CA THR A 104 -7.37 -6.66 0.01
C THR A 104 -7.66 -5.16 0.18
N GLY A 105 -6.76 -4.29 -0.29
CA GLY A 105 -7.01 -2.85 -0.31
C GLY A 105 -8.20 -2.46 -1.19
N ILE A 106 -8.32 -3.04 -2.40
CA ILE A 106 -9.46 -2.79 -3.30
C ILE A 106 -10.76 -3.25 -2.66
N ALA A 107 -10.79 -4.44 -2.06
CA ALA A 107 -11.96 -4.95 -1.36
C ALA A 107 -12.36 -4.04 -0.19
N ALA A 108 -11.39 -3.61 0.63
CA ALA A 108 -11.63 -2.69 1.73
C ALA A 108 -12.17 -1.33 1.24
N ALA A 109 -11.62 -0.79 0.15
CA ALA A 109 -12.13 0.42 -0.49
C ALA A 109 -13.57 0.21 -0.98
N ALA A 110 -13.83 -0.85 -1.74
CA ALA A 110 -15.18 -1.14 -2.25
C ALA A 110 -16.20 -1.27 -1.11
N VAL A 111 -15.86 -1.94 -0.01
CA VAL A 111 -16.73 -2.07 1.17
C VAL A 111 -16.96 -0.71 1.84
N ALA A 112 -15.89 0.05 2.12
CA ALA A 112 -16.01 1.30 2.84
C ALA A 112 -16.78 2.36 2.04
N TRP A 113 -16.47 2.51 0.76
CA TRP A 113 -17.14 3.45 -0.14
C TRP A 113 -18.55 2.97 -0.52
N GLY A 114 -18.75 1.68 -0.76
CA GLY A 114 -20.08 1.10 -1.00
C GLY A 114 -21.00 1.35 0.19
N TRP A 115 -20.50 1.13 1.42
CA TRP A 115 -21.23 1.46 2.64
C TRP A 115 -21.63 2.94 2.70
N LEU A 116 -20.71 3.87 2.38
CA LEU A 116 -21.01 5.31 2.36
C LEU A 116 -22.11 5.65 1.37
N LEU A 117 -22.03 5.11 0.14
CA LEU A 117 -23.02 5.35 -0.91
C LEU A 117 -24.40 4.77 -0.55
N THR A 118 -24.46 3.66 0.17
CA THR A 118 -25.73 3.03 0.60
C THR A 118 -26.38 3.69 1.81
N ARG A 119 -25.68 4.55 2.56
CA ARG A 119 -26.23 5.20 3.76
C ARG A 119 -26.93 6.54 3.50
N GLY A 120 -26.80 7.11 2.30
CA GLY A 120 -27.42 8.38 1.94
C GLY A 120 -26.95 9.57 2.81
N PRO A 121 -27.28 10.82 2.41
CA PRO A 121 -27.12 11.98 3.27
C PRO A 121 -27.99 11.91 4.52
#